data_AF-A0A0Q7E7T6-F1
#
_entry.id   AF-A0A0Q7E7T6-F1
#
_cell.length_a   1.000
_cell.length_b   1.000
_cell.length_c   1.000
_cell.angle_alpha   90.00
_cell.angle_beta   90.00
_cell.angle_gamma   90.00
#
_symmetry.space_group_name_H-M   'P 1'
#
loop_
_entity.id
_entity.type
_entity.pdbx_description
1 polymer ?
#
loop_
_entity_poly.entity_id
_entity_poly.type
_entity_poly.pdbx_seq_one_letter_code
_entity_poly.pdbx_strand_id
1 'polypeptide(L)'
;MVDVRRFFEIVEATNCRYWVMENVPRLASIIRQELAPKGRLARFGRLRHDIRVFDLNEFGLPQKRQRCLVGNIDFDLLSTYAGRLPARTLGDVVAALAQDPVKDPLYGVSVARASLRDHVQEAPLDAEEMRINRAAKRLHTIYNAMPFPDRLDRPSRTVTATCTRVSRESIVIQDGSAGTHRRLTLREKASLQGFPITFQFFADRHAHKAEMIGNAMPPPFAYLIGKAICGVPALSLVPVSDHSEKLALPTAAPPQTSPETSGRKYSLDRRFRFAIPSLHLKSGVRFELRNYTFREPWFWAMEFYFGSSKHIHSIAMSSDVLGPLLPAGTDGLTLALATIRSDISAMDIDRMQSVWSRKGPGGTWPFALLDYLSDAAETLHDLTSATPDGLSLKAIEDVLCRQFGSTFGKLVGIEKLRRNAQRVHAGLILGSTVNDLLVPSIAPMEQNQAQRA
;
A
#
# COMPACT_ATOMS: atom_id res chain seq x y z
N MET A 1 9.48 19.77 -3.98
CA MET A 1 10.52 20.80 -3.73
C MET A 1 9.98 22.22 -3.71
N VAL A 2 8.95 22.56 -4.49
CA VAL A 2 8.36 23.93 -4.50
C VAL A 2 7.89 24.34 -3.10
N ASP A 3 7.09 23.50 -2.43
CA ASP A 3 6.55 23.81 -1.09
C ASP A 3 7.65 23.96 -0.03
N VAL A 4 8.68 23.09 -0.10
CA VAL A 4 9.85 23.15 0.80
C VAL A 4 10.58 24.48 0.64
N ARG A 5 10.83 24.89 -0.60
CA ARG A 5 11.43 26.20 -0.88
C ARG A 5 10.56 27.33 -0.31
N ARG A 6 9.25 27.27 -0.53
CA ARG A 6 8.32 28.29 -0.04
C ARG A 6 8.31 28.39 1.48
N PHE A 7 8.38 27.25 2.18
CA PHE A 7 8.50 27.21 3.62
C PHE A 7 9.76 27.97 4.10
N PHE A 8 10.93 27.69 3.49
CA PHE A 8 12.16 28.40 3.83
C PHE A 8 12.11 29.90 3.52
N GLU A 9 11.44 30.31 2.45
CA GLU A 9 11.19 31.74 2.16
C GLU A 9 10.39 32.41 3.28
N ILE A 10 9.39 31.72 3.85
CA ILE A 10 8.59 32.24 4.96
C ILE A 10 9.44 32.35 6.23
N VAL A 11 10.25 31.33 6.54
CA VAL A 11 11.17 31.37 7.70
C VAL A 11 12.13 32.56 7.60
N GLU A 12 12.71 32.76 6.43
CA GLU A 12 13.65 33.86 6.17
C GLU A 12 12.97 35.23 6.25
N ALA A 13 11.77 35.37 5.67
CA ALA A 13 11.02 36.62 5.68
C ALA A 13 10.47 36.99 7.07
N THR A 14 10.04 36.00 7.85
CA THR A 14 9.47 36.23 9.18
C THR A 14 10.52 36.33 10.27
N ASN A 15 11.74 35.83 10.02
CA ASN A 15 12.82 35.74 11.02
C ASN A 15 12.34 35.14 12.35
N CYS A 16 11.50 34.11 12.28
CA CYS A 16 10.92 33.47 13.44
C CYS A 16 12.01 32.88 14.37
N ARG A 17 11.87 33.12 15.68
CA ARG A 17 12.82 32.62 16.69
C ARG A 17 12.97 31.10 16.66
N TYR A 18 11.84 30.39 16.51
CA TYR A 18 11.80 28.94 16.38
C TYR A 18 10.99 28.54 15.16
N TRP A 19 11.44 27.50 14.47
CA TRP A 19 10.69 26.88 13.38
C TRP A 19 11.02 25.40 13.28
N VAL A 20 10.02 24.63 12.86
CA VAL A 20 10.13 23.21 12.54
C VAL A 20 9.22 22.93 11.34
N MET A 21 9.78 22.30 10.32
CA MET A 21 9.07 21.71 9.20
C MET A 21 9.00 20.20 9.40
N GLU A 22 7.79 19.64 9.33
CA GLU A 22 7.58 18.19 9.29
C GLU A 22 7.48 17.69 7.85
N ASN A 23 7.98 16.48 7.61
CA ASN A 23 7.73 15.77 6.35
C ASN A 23 7.96 14.25 6.45
N VAL A 24 7.77 13.55 5.33
CA VAL A 24 8.06 12.12 5.21
C VAL A 24 9.57 11.82 5.31
N PRO A 25 9.98 10.65 5.85
CA PRO A 25 11.39 10.34 6.12
C PRO A 25 12.34 10.48 4.93
N ARG A 26 11.89 10.09 3.72
CA ARG A 26 12.68 10.17 2.49
C ARG A 26 13.14 11.60 2.18
N LEU A 27 12.41 12.61 2.63
CA LEU A 27 12.75 13.99 2.35
C LEU A 27 14.00 14.46 3.10
N ALA A 28 14.40 13.78 4.19
CA ALA A 28 15.59 14.13 4.95
C ALA A 28 16.86 14.14 4.08
N SER A 29 17.10 13.08 3.31
CA SER A 29 18.28 12.99 2.45
C SER A 29 18.19 13.97 1.26
N ILE A 30 16.99 14.15 0.71
CA ILE A 30 16.76 15.10 -0.39
C ILE A 30 17.05 16.53 0.08
N ILE A 31 16.54 16.95 1.24
CA ILE A 31 16.79 18.29 1.77
C ILE A 31 18.27 18.50 2.07
N ARG A 32 18.96 17.52 2.69
CA ARG A 32 20.41 17.61 2.93
C ARG A 32 21.19 17.84 1.64
N GLN A 33 20.86 17.09 0.58
CA GLN A 33 21.48 17.26 -0.73
C GLN A 33 21.16 18.62 -1.35
N GLU A 34 19.92 19.09 -1.26
CA GLU A 34 19.47 20.33 -1.89
C GLU A 34 19.93 21.59 -1.13
N LEU A 35 20.26 21.49 0.15
CA LEU A 35 20.89 22.55 0.96
C LEU A 35 22.40 22.65 0.76
N ALA A 36 23.05 21.60 0.24
CA ALA A 36 24.48 21.62 -0.05
C ALA A 36 24.82 22.63 -1.17
N PRO A 37 26.10 23.03 -1.32
CA PRO A 37 26.51 23.92 -2.41
C PRO A 37 26.03 23.40 -3.77
N LYS A 38 25.53 24.30 -4.62
CA LYS A 38 24.88 24.03 -5.92
C LYS A 38 23.49 23.38 -5.87
N GLY A 39 22.98 23.02 -4.68
CA GLY A 39 21.61 22.55 -4.51
C GLY A 39 20.57 23.68 -4.67
N ARG A 40 19.32 23.32 -4.95
CA ARG A 40 18.25 24.30 -5.23
C ARG A 40 17.82 25.08 -3.98
N LEU A 41 18.21 24.62 -2.80
CA LEU A 41 17.95 25.26 -1.51
C LEU A 41 19.22 25.87 -0.90
N ALA A 42 20.37 25.85 -1.59
CA ALA A 42 21.67 26.26 -1.04
C ALA A 42 21.66 27.62 -0.33
N ARG A 43 20.90 28.60 -0.85
CA ARG A 43 20.77 29.94 -0.22
C ARG A 43 20.21 29.91 1.20
N PHE A 44 19.42 28.89 1.53
CA PHE A 44 18.81 28.72 2.84
C PHE A 44 19.71 27.94 3.82
N GLY A 45 20.85 27.41 3.37
CA GLY A 45 21.82 26.74 4.24
C GLY A 45 22.37 27.64 5.36
N ARG A 46 22.22 28.97 5.20
CA ARG A 46 22.55 29.98 6.21
C ARG A 46 21.61 29.98 7.42
N LEU A 47 20.39 29.45 7.28
CA LEU A 47 19.45 29.34 8.40
C LEU A 47 19.99 28.27 9.35
N ARG A 48 20.06 28.55 10.65
CA ARG A 48 20.39 27.51 11.63
C ARG A 48 19.35 26.40 11.53
N HIS A 49 19.78 25.17 11.31
CA HIS A 49 18.88 24.02 11.25
C HIS A 49 19.62 22.72 11.60
N ASP A 50 18.83 21.73 12.02
CA ASP A 50 19.18 20.32 12.04
C ASP A 50 18.10 19.55 11.25
N ILE A 51 18.41 18.33 10.80
CA ILE A 51 17.52 17.45 10.05
C ILE A 51 17.58 16.06 10.68
N ARG A 52 16.49 15.61 11.30
CA ARG A 52 16.40 14.29 11.92
C ARG A 52 15.13 13.55 11.54
N VAL A 53 15.20 12.22 11.59
CA VAL A 53 14.02 11.35 11.43
C VAL A 53 13.73 10.71 12.78
N PHE A 54 12.49 10.83 13.24
CA PHE A 54 12.01 10.26 14.50
C PHE A 54 10.98 9.17 14.21
N ASP A 55 11.02 8.04 14.93
CA ASP A 55 9.90 7.10 15.01
C ASP A 55 9.01 7.49 16.19
N LEU A 56 7.82 7.99 15.89
CA LEU A 56 6.90 8.51 16.89
C LEU A 56 6.38 7.41 17.83
N ASN A 57 6.55 6.14 17.47
CA ASN A 57 6.28 5.03 18.38
C ASN A 57 7.14 5.07 19.65
N GLU A 58 8.41 5.49 19.52
CA GLU A 58 9.34 5.66 20.64
C GLU A 58 8.88 6.77 21.61
N PHE A 59 7.95 7.60 21.17
CA PHE A 59 7.38 8.72 21.92
C PHE A 59 5.93 8.45 22.36
N GLY A 60 5.59 7.18 22.60
CA GLY A 60 4.30 6.77 23.17
C GLY A 60 3.13 6.73 22.17
N LEU A 61 3.38 6.93 20.87
CA LEU A 61 2.33 6.80 19.86
C LEU A 61 2.02 5.31 19.57
N PRO A 62 0.76 4.85 19.61
CA PRO A 62 0.37 3.46 19.28
C PRO A 62 0.44 3.12 17.78
N GLN A 63 1.42 3.67 17.08
CA GLN A 63 1.57 3.63 15.64
C GLN A 63 3.04 3.70 15.26
N LYS A 64 3.48 2.82 14.36
CA LYS A 64 4.78 2.94 13.68
C LYS A 64 4.68 4.06 12.65
N ARG A 65 5.19 5.25 13.02
CA ARG A 65 5.09 6.46 12.19
C ARG A 65 6.41 7.21 12.26
N GLN A 66 7.20 7.10 11.20
CA GLN A 66 8.44 7.86 11.07
C GLN A 66 8.20 9.20 10.39
N ARG A 67 8.82 10.27 10.89
CA ARG A 67 8.76 11.62 10.31
C ARG A 67 10.12 12.32 10.33
N CYS A 68 10.40 13.03 9.24
CA CYS A 68 11.52 13.94 9.12
C CYS A 68 11.12 15.28 9.72
N LEU A 69 11.92 15.79 10.65
CA LEU A 69 11.85 17.17 11.11
C LEU A 69 13.06 17.95 10.61
N VAL A 70 12.83 19.18 10.17
CA VAL A 70 13.86 20.15 9.82
C VAL A 70 13.59 21.43 10.58
N GLY A 71 14.52 21.92 11.37
CA GLY A 71 14.24 23.07 12.23
C GLY A 71 15.42 23.50 13.06
N ASN A 72 15.27 24.60 13.79
CA ASN A 72 16.32 25.20 14.61
C ASN A 72 16.17 24.92 16.11
N ILE A 73 15.29 23.99 16.48
CA ILE A 73 15.05 23.60 17.87
C ILE A 73 16.09 22.59 18.34
N ASP A 74 16.14 22.34 19.66
CA ASP A 74 17.02 21.34 20.24
C ASP A 74 16.48 19.92 20.01
N PHE A 75 16.93 19.31 18.91
CA PHE A 75 16.58 17.92 18.60
C PHE A 75 17.32 16.90 19.47
N ASP A 76 18.44 17.26 20.12
CA ASP A 76 19.08 16.37 21.09
C ASP A 76 18.23 16.26 22.35
N LEU A 77 17.73 17.39 22.86
CA LEU A 77 16.76 17.40 23.94
C LEU A 77 15.49 16.64 23.58
N LEU A 78 14.93 16.87 22.38
CA LEU A 78 13.74 16.13 21.92
C LEU A 78 13.99 14.61 21.92
N SER A 79 15.16 14.15 21.44
CA SER A 79 15.55 12.74 21.47
C SER A 79 15.56 12.14 22.88
N THR A 80 15.84 12.93 23.94
CA THR A 80 15.83 12.43 25.32
C THR A 80 14.44 12.08 25.87
N TYR A 81 13.37 12.49 25.18
CA TYR A 81 12.00 12.14 25.56
C TYR A 81 11.56 10.75 25.07
N ALA A 82 12.34 10.10 24.20
CA ALA A 82 12.06 8.73 23.76
C ALA A 82 12.01 7.77 24.97
N GLY A 83 11.03 6.85 24.95
CA GLY A 83 10.80 5.88 26.02
C GLY A 83 10.21 6.44 27.32
N ARG A 84 9.94 7.75 27.41
CA ARG A 84 9.35 8.37 28.61
C ARG A 84 7.84 8.20 28.72
N LEU A 85 7.17 7.97 27.60
CA LEU A 85 5.73 7.76 27.54
C LEU A 85 5.41 6.26 27.40
N PRO A 86 4.33 5.76 28.02
CA PRO A 86 3.97 4.35 27.94
C PRO A 86 3.76 3.87 26.49
N ALA A 87 4.32 2.71 26.17
CA ALA A 87 4.04 2.05 24.89
C ALA A 87 2.59 1.55 24.85
N ARG A 88 1.97 1.67 23.68
CA ARG A 88 0.59 1.25 23.42
C ARG A 88 0.49 0.48 22.10
N THR A 89 -0.43 -0.46 22.05
CA THR A 89 -0.70 -1.30 20.88
C THR A 89 -1.98 -0.88 20.16
N LEU A 90 -2.20 -1.43 18.96
CA LEU A 90 -3.48 -1.31 18.26
C LEU A 90 -4.62 -1.90 19.10
N GLY A 91 -4.39 -3.03 19.76
CA GLY A 91 -5.34 -3.69 20.65
C GLY A 91 -5.74 -2.83 21.83
N ASP A 92 -4.79 -2.14 22.46
CA ASP A 92 -5.08 -1.24 23.60
C ASP A 92 -6.07 -0.14 23.22
N VAL A 93 -5.90 0.46 22.03
CA VAL A 93 -6.81 1.51 21.53
C VAL A 93 -8.19 0.95 21.21
N VAL A 94 -8.26 -0.19 20.53
CA VAL A 94 -9.54 -0.83 20.19
C VAL A 94 -10.28 -1.24 21.46
N ALA A 95 -9.59 -1.84 22.43
CA ALA A 95 -10.17 -2.26 23.70
C ALA A 95 -10.65 -1.07 24.55
N ALA A 96 -9.87 0.02 24.61
CA ALA A 96 -10.25 1.23 25.33
C ALA A 96 -11.52 1.88 24.76
N LEU A 97 -11.64 1.95 23.43
CA LEU A 97 -12.82 2.50 22.75
C LEU A 97 -14.04 1.55 22.79
N ALA A 98 -13.87 0.29 23.16
CA ALA A 98 -14.95 -0.69 23.36
C ALA A 98 -15.59 -0.62 24.76
N GLN A 99 -15.04 0.16 25.70
CA GLN A 99 -15.56 0.30 27.07
C GLN A 99 -16.69 1.35 27.17
N ASP A 100 -17.43 1.34 28.28
CA ASP A 100 -18.32 2.45 28.69
C ASP A 100 -18.22 2.64 30.21
N PRO A 101 -17.80 3.81 30.72
CA PRO A 101 -17.33 4.98 29.96
C PRO A 101 -16.08 4.67 29.13
N VAL A 102 -15.95 5.37 28.00
CA VAL A 102 -14.75 5.28 27.16
C VAL A 102 -13.63 6.05 27.84
N LYS A 103 -12.56 5.33 28.22
CA LYS A 103 -11.36 5.93 28.82
C LYS A 103 -10.25 6.06 27.77
N ASP A 104 -9.76 7.26 27.56
CA ASP A 104 -8.69 7.53 26.59
C ASP A 104 -7.39 6.79 26.97
N PRO A 105 -6.78 6.02 26.05
CA PRO A 105 -5.61 5.21 26.37
C PRO A 105 -4.30 6.01 26.56
N LEU A 106 -4.25 7.26 26.10
CA LEU A 106 -3.08 8.14 26.18
C LEU A 106 -3.28 9.24 27.22
N TYR A 107 -4.46 9.87 27.21
CA TYR A 107 -4.75 11.03 28.04
C TYR A 107 -5.46 10.68 29.34
N GLY A 108 -6.08 9.50 29.45
CA GLY A 108 -6.83 9.09 30.64
C GLY A 108 -8.16 9.81 30.86
N VAL A 109 -8.55 10.75 29.99
CA VAL A 109 -9.88 11.39 30.02
C VAL A 109 -10.97 10.37 29.73
N SER A 110 -12.10 10.49 30.43
CA SER A 110 -13.24 9.59 30.27
C SER A 110 -14.45 10.34 29.73
N VAL A 111 -15.16 9.75 28.77
CA VAL A 111 -16.45 10.25 28.27
C VAL A 111 -17.46 9.11 28.18
N ALA A 112 -18.74 9.41 28.37
CA ALA A 112 -19.80 8.44 28.10
C ALA A 112 -19.75 8.01 26.62
N ARG A 113 -19.97 6.72 26.32
CA ARG A 113 -19.97 6.19 24.94
C ARG A 113 -20.91 6.97 24.02
N ALA A 114 -22.06 7.40 24.51
CA ALA A 114 -23.05 8.19 23.76
C ALA A 114 -22.51 9.56 23.29
N SER A 115 -21.49 10.10 23.97
CA SER A 115 -20.84 11.37 23.63
C SER A 115 -19.69 11.20 22.63
N LEU A 116 -19.25 9.97 22.37
CA LEU A 116 -18.16 9.70 21.44
C LEU A 116 -18.62 9.92 20.00
N ARG A 117 -17.89 10.76 19.26
CA ARG A 117 -18.15 11.03 17.84
C ARG A 117 -17.15 10.30 16.94
N ASP A 118 -17.56 10.11 15.69
CA ASP A 118 -16.76 9.47 14.64
C ASP A 118 -16.39 8.00 14.94
N HIS A 119 -17.06 7.37 15.91
CA HIS A 119 -16.87 5.96 16.29
C HIS A 119 -17.97 5.06 15.72
N VAL A 120 -18.32 5.29 14.44
CA VAL A 120 -19.30 4.47 13.72
C VAL A 120 -18.57 3.31 13.07
N GLN A 121 -18.90 2.09 13.47
CA GLN A 121 -18.40 0.88 12.81
C GLN A 121 -19.05 0.73 11.43
N GLU A 122 -18.23 0.43 10.44
CA GLU A 122 -18.72 0.08 9.11
C GLU A 122 -19.21 -1.37 9.05
N ALA A 123 -19.99 -1.68 8.01
CA ALA A 123 -20.33 -3.06 7.70
C ALA A 123 -19.04 -3.89 7.50
N PRO A 124 -19.02 -5.15 8.01
CA PRO A 124 -17.93 -6.09 7.75
C PRO A 124 -17.54 -6.17 6.28
N LEU A 125 -16.28 -6.47 6.02
CA LEU A 125 -15.78 -6.67 4.66
C LEU A 125 -16.43 -7.90 4.03
N ASP A 126 -16.94 -7.75 2.81
CA ASP A 126 -17.45 -8.87 2.03
C ASP A 126 -16.30 -9.77 1.50
N ALA A 127 -16.63 -10.90 0.88
CA ALA A 127 -15.63 -11.85 0.38
C ALA A 127 -14.69 -11.24 -0.67
N GLU A 128 -15.20 -10.38 -1.56
CA GLU A 128 -14.41 -9.69 -2.58
C GLU A 128 -13.48 -8.65 -1.92
N GLU A 129 -13.99 -7.88 -0.96
CA GLU A 129 -13.22 -6.88 -0.22
C GLU A 129 -12.12 -7.51 0.63
N MET A 130 -12.41 -8.64 1.29
CA MET A 130 -11.40 -9.42 2.01
C MET A 130 -10.33 -9.93 1.06
N ARG A 131 -10.72 -10.45 -0.11
CA ARG A 131 -9.78 -10.94 -1.13
C ARG A 131 -8.87 -9.83 -1.64
N ILE A 132 -9.42 -8.67 -2.01
CA ILE A 132 -8.64 -7.52 -2.50
C ILE A 132 -7.68 -7.03 -1.41
N ASN A 133 -8.15 -6.86 -0.17
CA ASN A 133 -7.29 -6.42 0.94
C ASN A 133 -6.16 -7.41 1.22
N ARG A 134 -6.45 -8.72 1.19
CA ARG A 134 -5.46 -9.77 1.39
C ARG A 134 -4.41 -9.76 0.28
N ALA A 135 -4.82 -9.66 -0.98
CA ALA A 135 -3.92 -9.59 -2.12
C ALA A 135 -3.04 -8.32 -2.08
N ALA A 136 -3.63 -7.16 -1.80
CA ALA A 136 -2.90 -5.89 -1.67
C ALA A 136 -1.85 -5.90 -0.53
N LYS A 137 -1.99 -6.79 0.45
CA LYS A 137 -1.08 -6.93 1.59
C LYS A 137 -0.06 -8.03 1.40
N ARG A 138 -0.49 -9.22 0.96
CA ARG A 138 0.35 -10.43 0.89
C ARG A 138 1.00 -10.65 -0.48
N LEU A 139 0.31 -10.28 -1.56
CA LEU A 139 0.71 -10.50 -2.96
C LEU A 139 0.91 -9.18 -3.72
N HIS A 140 1.30 -8.12 -3.01
CA HIS A 140 1.47 -6.82 -3.63
C HIS A 140 2.57 -6.89 -4.70
N THR A 141 2.33 -6.20 -5.81
CA THR A 141 3.17 -6.24 -7.02
C THR A 141 4.54 -5.60 -6.79
N ILE A 142 4.57 -4.49 -6.05
CA ILE A 142 5.77 -3.69 -5.77
C ILE A 142 6.33 -3.93 -4.35
N TYR A 143 5.49 -3.87 -3.33
CA TYR A 143 5.90 -3.91 -1.92
C TYR A 143 5.90 -5.33 -1.32
N ASN A 144 6.67 -5.50 -0.24
CA ASN A 144 6.76 -6.77 0.49
C ASN A 144 5.43 -7.18 1.15
N ALA A 145 5.31 -8.46 1.49
CA ALA A 145 4.15 -8.96 2.22
C ALA A 145 4.00 -8.26 3.59
N MET A 146 2.76 -8.03 3.99
CA MET A 146 2.40 -7.57 5.34
C MET A 146 1.25 -8.40 5.93
N PRO A 147 1.12 -8.43 7.27
CA PRO A 147 0.04 -9.16 7.93
C PRO A 147 -1.35 -8.74 7.43
N PHE A 148 -2.24 -9.72 7.36
CA PHE A 148 -3.67 -9.51 7.17
C PHE A 148 -4.41 -10.61 7.94
N PRO A 149 -5.30 -10.29 8.89
CA PRO A 149 -5.57 -8.95 9.41
C PRO A 149 -4.35 -8.30 10.09
N ASP A 150 -4.45 -7.01 10.38
CA ASP A 150 -3.49 -6.28 11.20
C ASP A 150 -3.52 -6.82 12.63
N ARG A 151 -2.34 -6.95 13.24
CA ARG A 151 -2.19 -7.58 14.56
C ARG A 151 -2.46 -6.58 15.68
N LEU A 152 -3.28 -7.01 16.64
CA LEU A 152 -3.66 -6.20 17.80
C LEU A 152 -2.55 -6.12 18.86
N ASP A 153 -1.64 -7.10 18.90
CA ASP A 153 -0.57 -7.27 19.89
C ASP A 153 0.63 -6.32 19.74
N ARG A 154 0.53 -5.32 18.87
CA ARG A 154 1.63 -4.43 18.48
C ARG A 154 1.11 -3.05 18.08
N PRO A 155 1.98 -2.03 17.99
CA PRO A 155 1.60 -0.74 17.43
C PRO A 155 1.05 -0.89 16.00
N SER A 156 0.07 -0.06 15.66
CA SER A 156 -0.51 -0.04 14.31
C SER A 156 0.52 0.35 13.25
N ARG A 157 0.24 0.03 11.98
CA ARG A 157 0.95 0.67 10.85
C ARG A 157 0.56 2.14 10.77
N THR A 158 1.33 2.92 10.00
CA THR A 158 1.01 4.34 9.78
C THR A 158 -0.43 4.53 9.31
N VAL A 159 -1.21 5.33 10.04
CA VAL A 159 -2.54 5.78 9.62
C VAL A 159 -2.36 6.76 8.47
N THR A 160 -2.96 6.43 7.32
CA THR A 160 -2.91 7.25 6.10
C THR A 160 -4.24 7.97 5.88
N ALA A 161 -4.23 8.99 5.00
CA ALA A 161 -5.43 9.71 4.58
C ALA A 161 -6.37 8.88 3.69
N THR A 162 -5.98 7.65 3.31
CA THR A 162 -6.75 6.78 2.41
C THR A 162 -8.13 6.44 3.02
N CYS A 163 -9.20 6.75 2.28
CA CYS A 163 -10.58 6.48 2.70
C CYS A 163 -11.24 5.29 1.99
N THR A 164 -10.54 4.55 1.12
CA THR A 164 -11.13 3.41 0.39
C THR A 164 -11.30 2.17 1.27
N ARG A 165 -12.36 1.38 1.03
CA ARG A 165 -12.61 0.11 1.75
C ARG A 165 -11.57 -0.97 1.46
N VAL A 166 -11.04 -0.96 0.24
CA VAL A 166 -9.99 -1.89 -0.20
C VAL A 166 -8.73 -1.12 -0.56
N SER A 167 -7.65 -1.35 0.18
CA SER A 167 -6.32 -0.82 -0.13
C SER A 167 -5.24 -1.57 0.64
N ARG A 168 -3.99 -1.40 0.22
CA ARG A 168 -2.85 -1.90 0.99
C ARG A 168 -2.77 -1.18 2.33
N GLU A 169 -3.04 0.12 2.34
CA GLU A 169 -2.92 1.02 3.47
C GLU A 169 -3.97 0.72 4.55
N SER A 170 -5.17 0.29 4.17
CA SER A 170 -6.29 -0.03 5.06
C SER A 170 -5.84 -0.88 6.25
N ILE A 171 -6.12 -0.42 7.46
CA ILE A 171 -5.92 -1.21 8.69
C ILE A 171 -7.20 -2.02 8.91
N VAL A 172 -7.08 -3.35 8.86
CA VAL A 172 -8.20 -4.28 8.98
C VAL A 172 -7.97 -5.17 10.17
N ILE A 173 -8.93 -5.23 11.09
CA ILE A 173 -8.88 -6.07 12.28
C ILE A 173 -9.96 -7.13 12.22
N GLN A 174 -9.74 -8.23 12.92
CA GLN A 174 -10.77 -9.23 13.17
C GLN A 174 -11.52 -8.83 14.45
N ASP A 175 -12.83 -8.76 14.37
CA ASP A 175 -13.69 -8.49 15.51
C ASP A 175 -13.92 -9.79 16.29
N GLY A 176 -13.50 -9.82 17.55
CA GLY A 176 -13.43 -11.04 18.37
C GLY A 176 -14.78 -11.66 18.70
N SER A 177 -15.88 -10.90 18.60
CA SER A 177 -17.22 -11.39 18.93
C SER A 177 -17.89 -12.20 17.81
N ALA A 178 -17.49 -11.98 16.55
CA ALA A 178 -18.14 -12.58 15.38
C ALA A 178 -17.16 -13.20 14.36
N GLY A 179 -15.84 -13.07 14.59
CA GLY A 179 -14.81 -13.51 13.64
C GLY A 179 -14.81 -12.72 12.32
N THR A 180 -15.62 -11.66 12.22
CA THR A 180 -15.75 -10.82 11.03
C THR A 180 -14.57 -9.86 10.90
N HIS A 181 -14.30 -9.39 9.68
CA HIS A 181 -13.21 -8.45 9.43
C HIS A 181 -13.78 -7.07 9.14
N ARG A 182 -13.26 -6.02 9.78
CA ARG A 182 -13.68 -4.63 9.56
C ARG A 182 -12.47 -3.69 9.52
N ARG A 183 -12.61 -2.53 8.89
CA ARG A 183 -11.65 -1.44 9.09
C ARG A 183 -11.87 -0.76 10.43
N LEU A 184 -10.87 0.02 10.81
CA LEU A 184 -10.99 0.93 11.94
C LEU A 184 -11.97 2.07 11.65
N THR A 185 -12.76 2.42 12.66
CA THR A 185 -13.54 3.65 12.73
C THR A 185 -12.63 4.89 12.65
N LEU A 186 -13.19 6.05 12.31
CA LEU A 186 -12.43 7.30 12.34
C LEU A 186 -11.90 7.61 13.74
N ARG A 187 -12.68 7.36 14.79
CA ARG A 187 -12.23 7.55 16.17
C ARG A 187 -11.07 6.63 16.55
N GLU A 188 -11.11 5.35 16.19
CA GLU A 188 -9.97 4.43 16.39
C GLU A 188 -8.72 4.97 15.66
N LYS A 189 -8.84 5.43 14.40
CA LYS A 189 -7.73 6.05 13.65
C LYS A 189 -7.21 7.33 14.32
N ALA A 190 -8.11 8.18 14.82
CA ALA A 190 -7.76 9.42 15.49
C ALA A 190 -7.01 9.15 16.80
N SER A 191 -7.47 8.20 17.61
CA SER A 191 -6.78 7.77 18.84
C SER A 191 -5.43 7.11 18.52
N LEU A 192 -5.28 6.39 17.41
CA LEU A 192 -3.97 5.88 16.95
C LEU A 192 -3.00 6.98 16.52
N GLN A 193 -3.54 8.11 16.03
CA GLN A 193 -2.78 9.34 15.78
C GLN A 193 -2.55 10.17 17.05
N GLY A 194 -3.08 9.73 18.19
CA GLY A 194 -2.93 10.39 19.47
C GLY A 194 -3.83 11.61 19.65
N PHE A 195 -4.92 11.75 18.90
CA PHE A 195 -5.93 12.75 19.25
C PHE A 195 -6.68 12.31 20.51
N PRO A 196 -6.91 13.22 21.47
CA PRO A 196 -7.74 12.89 22.62
C PRO A 196 -9.18 12.58 22.15
N ILE A 197 -9.87 11.66 22.82
CA ILE A 197 -11.26 11.31 22.48
C ILE A 197 -12.24 12.49 22.53
N THR A 198 -11.85 13.58 23.20
CA THR A 198 -12.60 14.84 23.26
C THR A 198 -12.41 15.73 22.03
N PHE A 199 -11.36 15.54 21.23
CA PHE A 199 -11.14 16.29 19.99
C PHE A 199 -12.16 15.94 18.91
N GLN A 200 -12.74 16.96 18.27
CA GLN A 200 -13.81 16.82 17.27
C GLN A 200 -13.34 17.26 15.88
N PHE A 201 -13.69 16.49 14.85
CA PHE A 201 -13.36 16.80 13.46
C PHE A 201 -14.57 17.42 12.75
N PHE A 202 -14.44 18.69 12.37
CA PHE A 202 -15.48 19.45 11.67
C PHE A 202 -15.29 19.36 10.16
N ALA A 203 -15.96 18.38 9.55
CA ALA A 203 -16.07 18.26 8.10
C ALA A 203 -17.36 17.51 7.73
N ASP A 204 -17.95 17.87 6.60
CA ASP A 204 -19.25 17.33 6.15
C ASP A 204 -19.14 15.97 5.46
N ARG A 205 -17.92 15.51 5.18
CA ARG A 205 -17.66 14.22 4.50
C ARG A 205 -16.74 13.35 5.34
N HIS A 206 -17.11 12.08 5.46
CA HIS A 206 -16.30 11.06 6.15
C HIS A 206 -14.86 10.99 5.59
N ALA A 207 -14.71 11.12 4.27
CA ALA A 207 -13.40 11.13 3.61
C ALA A 207 -12.52 12.31 4.03
N HIS A 208 -13.09 13.51 4.20
CA HIS A 208 -12.32 14.68 4.64
C HIS A 208 -11.88 14.51 6.10
N LYS A 209 -12.72 13.95 6.98
CA LYS A 209 -12.30 13.62 8.34
C LYS A 209 -11.15 12.60 8.36
N ALA A 210 -11.22 11.57 7.50
CA ALA A 210 -10.12 10.61 7.35
C ALA A 210 -8.82 11.26 6.88
N GLU A 211 -8.91 12.22 5.95
CA GLU A 211 -7.78 12.99 5.45
C GLU A 211 -7.15 13.86 6.55
N MET A 212 -7.96 14.60 7.31
CA MET A 212 -7.51 15.38 8.47
C MET A 212 -6.74 14.49 9.46
N ILE A 213 -7.27 13.32 9.80
CA ILE A 213 -6.63 12.39 10.73
C ILE A 213 -5.30 11.86 10.17
N GLY A 214 -5.30 11.39 8.91
CA GLY A 214 -4.13 10.75 8.31
C GLY A 214 -2.95 11.72 8.07
N ASN A 215 -3.26 12.94 7.65
CA ASN A 215 -2.26 13.98 7.35
C ASN A 215 -1.75 14.70 8.59
N ALA A 216 -2.46 14.64 9.72
CA ALA A 216 -2.06 15.33 10.93
C ALA A 216 -0.69 14.88 11.46
N MET A 217 -0.01 15.84 12.10
CA MET A 217 1.06 15.56 13.02
C MET A 217 0.47 15.10 14.36
N PRO A 218 0.84 13.92 14.89
CA PRO A 218 0.36 13.45 16.19
C PRO A 218 0.44 14.48 17.33
N PRO A 219 -0.69 14.82 17.98
CA PRO A 219 -0.72 15.80 19.06
C PRO A 219 0.24 15.53 20.23
N PRO A 220 0.44 14.28 20.70
CA PRO A 220 1.40 14.00 21.77
C PRO A 220 2.83 14.37 21.37
N PHE A 221 3.21 14.14 20.11
CA PHE A 221 4.54 14.49 19.65
C PHE A 221 4.69 16.00 19.39
N ALA A 222 3.62 16.68 18.94
CA ALA A 222 3.62 18.14 18.86
C ALA A 222 3.80 18.79 20.24
N TYR A 223 3.19 18.22 21.29
CA TYR A 223 3.43 18.61 22.69
C TYR A 223 4.92 18.47 23.07
N LEU A 224 5.54 17.35 22.73
CA LEU A 224 6.97 17.11 23.00
C LEU A 224 7.89 18.11 22.26
N ILE A 225 7.58 18.42 20.99
CA ILE A 225 8.27 19.49 20.25
C ILE A 225 8.15 20.82 21.02
N GLY A 226 6.95 21.17 21.51
CA GLY A 226 6.74 22.36 22.32
C GLY A 226 7.56 22.36 23.62
N LYS A 227 7.68 21.21 24.30
CA LYS A 227 8.51 21.07 25.51
C LYS A 227 10.01 21.23 25.21
N ALA A 228 10.48 20.72 24.09
CA ALA A 228 11.86 20.91 23.64
C ALA A 228 12.14 22.38 23.31
N ILE A 229 11.20 23.08 22.65
CA ILE A 229 11.30 24.53 22.40
C ILE A 229 11.42 25.31 23.73
N CYS A 230 10.67 24.91 24.75
CA CYS A 230 10.75 25.50 26.08
C CYS A 230 11.96 25.05 26.91
N GLY A 231 12.83 24.17 26.39
CA GLY A 231 14.02 23.69 27.09
C GLY A 231 13.73 22.80 28.31
N VAL A 232 12.57 22.12 28.33
CA VAL A 232 12.18 21.28 29.47
C VAL A 232 13.05 20.01 29.53
N PRO A 233 13.82 19.76 30.61
CA PRO A 233 14.60 18.53 30.71
C PRO A 233 13.70 17.27 30.76
N ALA A 234 14.19 16.14 30.23
CA ALA A 234 13.40 14.90 30.20
C ALA A 234 12.94 14.40 31.59
N LEU A 235 13.69 14.70 32.65
CA LEU A 235 13.31 14.36 34.03
C LEU A 235 12.16 15.21 34.57
N SER A 236 11.92 16.38 33.98
CA SER A 236 10.82 17.30 34.33
C SER A 236 9.67 17.22 33.32
N LEU A 237 9.70 16.25 32.41
CA LEU A 237 8.66 16.07 31.40
C LEU A 237 7.38 15.58 32.09
N VAL A 238 6.31 16.36 31.95
CA VAL A 238 4.98 15.98 32.41
C VAL A 238 4.31 15.12 31.33
N PRO A 239 3.80 13.92 31.65
CA PRO A 239 3.07 13.10 30.70
C PRO A 239 1.78 13.78 30.22
N VAL A 240 1.33 13.45 28.99
CA VAL A 240 0.09 14.00 28.44
C VAL A 240 -1.17 13.59 29.22
N SER A 241 -1.10 12.50 30.01
CA SER A 241 -2.17 12.04 30.91
C SER A 241 -2.50 13.05 32.02
N ASP A 242 -1.51 13.82 32.46
CA ASP A 242 -1.64 14.78 33.56
C ASP A 242 -2.31 16.10 33.08
N HIS A 243 -2.71 16.14 31.81
CA HIS A 243 -3.48 17.23 31.24
C HIS A 243 -4.95 16.85 30.98
N SER A 244 -5.38 15.67 31.42
CA SER A 244 -6.75 15.15 31.27
C SER A 244 -7.85 16.14 31.70
N GLU A 245 -7.68 16.81 32.84
CA GLU A 245 -8.66 17.76 33.38
C GLU A 245 -8.91 18.97 32.46
N LYS A 246 -7.95 19.32 31.60
CA LYS A 246 -8.07 20.43 30.65
C LYS A 246 -8.73 20.01 29.32
N LEU A 247 -8.96 18.71 29.12
CA LEU A 247 -9.50 18.16 27.90
C LEU A 247 -11.01 17.94 28.06
N ALA A 248 -11.80 18.90 27.59
CA ALA A 248 -13.25 18.80 27.57
C ALA A 248 -13.78 18.68 26.14
N LEU A 249 -14.99 18.13 26.00
CA LEU A 249 -15.72 18.18 24.72
C LEU A 249 -16.03 19.65 24.38
N PRO A 250 -15.87 20.07 23.12
CA PRO A 250 -16.28 21.41 22.71
C PRO A 250 -17.80 21.56 22.79
N THR A 251 -18.26 22.80 23.00
CA THR A 251 -19.70 23.12 23.05
C THR A 251 -20.40 22.84 21.72
N ALA A 252 -19.74 23.13 20.60
CA ALA A 252 -20.27 22.85 19.27
C ALA A 252 -20.09 21.36 18.91
N ALA A 253 -21.18 20.70 18.51
CA ALA A 253 -21.12 19.35 17.98
C ALA A 253 -20.65 19.36 16.51
N PRO A 254 -19.72 18.48 16.11
CA PRO A 254 -19.34 18.36 14.71
C PRO A 254 -20.47 17.70 13.89
N PRO A 255 -20.54 17.94 12.57
CA PRO A 255 -21.44 17.20 11.68
C PRO A 255 -21.20 15.69 11.79
N GLN A 256 -22.27 14.90 11.81
CA GLN A 256 -22.18 13.45 11.79
C GLN A 256 -21.96 12.97 10.35
N THR A 257 -20.96 12.12 10.13
CA THR A 257 -20.66 11.57 8.81
C THR A 257 -20.65 10.05 8.87
N SER A 258 -21.33 9.41 7.94
CA SER A 258 -21.39 7.95 7.85
C SER A 258 -20.26 7.38 6.99
N PRO A 259 -19.71 6.20 7.35
CA PRO A 259 -18.81 5.45 6.48
C PRO A 259 -19.47 5.11 5.14
N GLU A 260 -18.64 4.75 4.15
CA GLU A 260 -19.15 4.26 2.87
C GLU A 260 -19.89 2.93 3.03
N THR A 261 -21.02 2.80 2.34
CA THR A 261 -21.80 1.57 2.27
C THR A 261 -21.24 0.59 1.24
N SER A 262 -21.46 -0.71 1.46
CA SER A 262 -21.13 -1.78 0.51
C SER A 262 -22.07 -1.74 -0.71
N GLY A 263 -21.73 -2.47 -1.77
CA GLY A 263 -22.64 -2.65 -2.92
C GLY A 263 -22.60 -1.54 -3.97
N ARG A 264 -21.64 -0.61 -3.92
CA ARG A 264 -21.49 0.42 -4.95
C ARG A 264 -21.23 -0.20 -6.32
N LYS A 265 -21.97 0.28 -7.32
CA LYS A 265 -21.61 0.08 -8.73
C LYS A 265 -20.38 0.93 -9.04
N TYR A 266 -19.43 0.36 -9.77
CA TYR A 266 -18.20 1.05 -10.14
C TYR A 266 -18.27 1.55 -11.58
N SER A 267 -17.43 2.51 -11.93
CA SER A 267 -17.23 2.92 -13.31
C SER A 267 -16.72 1.74 -14.14
N LEU A 268 -17.07 1.71 -15.42
CA LEU A 268 -16.73 0.58 -16.29
C LEU A 268 -15.22 0.50 -16.54
N ASP A 269 -14.48 1.60 -16.38
CA ASP A 269 -13.02 1.66 -16.45
C ASP A 269 -12.31 1.17 -15.17
N ARG A 270 -13.05 0.60 -14.19
CA ARG A 270 -12.50 0.07 -12.93
C ARG A 270 -11.32 -0.86 -13.24
N ARG A 271 -10.14 -0.47 -12.77
CA ARG A 271 -8.91 -1.24 -12.97
C ARG A 271 -8.94 -2.55 -12.17
N PHE A 272 -8.49 -3.62 -12.79
CA PHE A 272 -8.15 -4.89 -12.19
C PHE A 272 -6.67 -5.12 -12.46
N ARG A 273 -5.90 -5.36 -11.41
CA ARG A 273 -4.47 -5.65 -11.52
C ARG A 273 -4.03 -6.42 -10.28
N PHE A 274 -3.89 -7.73 -10.43
CA PHE A 274 -3.52 -8.62 -9.33
C PHE A 274 -2.44 -9.58 -9.77
N ALA A 275 -1.48 -9.84 -8.90
CA ALA A 275 -0.50 -10.88 -9.13
C ALA A 275 -1.21 -12.25 -9.13
N ILE A 276 -0.82 -13.12 -10.07
CA ILE A 276 -1.24 -14.51 -10.07
C ILE A 276 -0.54 -15.20 -8.88
N PRO A 277 -1.26 -15.77 -7.90
CA PRO A 277 -0.68 -16.23 -6.64
C PRO A 277 0.50 -17.20 -6.78
N SER A 278 0.37 -18.24 -7.60
CA SER A 278 1.48 -19.16 -7.89
C SER A 278 2.63 -18.46 -8.61
N LEU A 279 2.37 -17.47 -9.44
CA LEU A 279 3.40 -16.77 -10.19
C LEU A 279 3.88 -15.46 -9.53
N HIS A 280 3.62 -15.26 -8.23
CA HIS A 280 4.17 -14.14 -7.44
C HIS A 280 5.48 -14.54 -6.77
N LEU A 281 6.60 -14.15 -7.38
CA LEU A 281 7.94 -14.53 -6.93
C LEU A 281 8.56 -13.42 -6.08
N LYS A 282 7.81 -12.80 -5.16
CA LYS A 282 8.18 -11.60 -4.37
C LYS A 282 8.39 -10.33 -5.22
N SER A 283 8.75 -9.22 -4.58
CA SER A 283 8.93 -7.92 -5.24
C SER A 283 9.86 -7.98 -6.46
N GLY A 284 9.42 -7.39 -7.56
CA GLY A 284 10.22 -7.25 -8.76
C GLY A 284 10.18 -8.42 -9.75
N VAL A 285 9.71 -9.63 -9.41
CA VAL A 285 9.49 -10.73 -10.39
C VAL A 285 8.12 -11.33 -10.16
N ARG A 286 7.22 -11.24 -11.14
CA ARG A 286 5.84 -11.72 -11.01
C ARG A 286 5.09 -11.74 -12.32
N PHE A 287 4.02 -12.51 -12.34
CA PHE A 287 2.97 -12.41 -13.35
C PHE A 287 1.71 -11.79 -12.76
N GLU A 288 1.01 -11.00 -13.57
CA GLU A 288 -0.21 -10.30 -13.17
C GLU A 288 -1.31 -10.55 -14.19
N LEU A 289 -2.56 -10.70 -13.75
CA LEU A 289 -3.72 -10.51 -14.60
C LEU A 289 -4.18 -9.06 -14.47
N ARG A 290 -4.34 -8.38 -15.61
CA ARG A 290 -4.82 -7.00 -15.65
C ARG A 290 -5.84 -6.77 -16.76
N ASN A 291 -6.67 -5.76 -16.58
CA ASN A 291 -7.46 -5.18 -17.65
C ASN A 291 -6.78 -3.93 -18.23
N TYR A 292 -7.18 -3.59 -19.45
CA TYR A 292 -6.78 -2.40 -20.17
C TYR A 292 -8.05 -1.65 -20.59
N THR A 293 -8.27 -0.49 -19.95
CA THR A 293 -9.50 0.32 -20.10
C THR A 293 -9.22 1.72 -20.68
N PHE A 294 -8.01 1.96 -21.18
CA PHE A 294 -7.57 3.28 -21.65
C PHE A 294 -8.15 3.64 -23.02
N ARG A 295 -8.46 2.65 -23.88
CA ARG A 295 -9.10 2.82 -25.18
C ARG A 295 -9.84 1.54 -25.56
N GLU A 296 -11.00 1.67 -26.19
CA GLU A 296 -11.75 0.53 -26.72
C GLU A 296 -11.09 -0.07 -27.98
N PRO A 297 -11.17 -1.40 -28.20
CA PRO A 297 -11.84 -2.37 -27.34
C PRO A 297 -11.03 -2.62 -26.07
N TRP A 298 -11.72 -2.70 -24.93
CA TRP A 298 -11.08 -3.09 -23.68
C TRP A 298 -10.75 -4.57 -23.69
N PHE A 299 -9.63 -4.92 -23.07
CA PHE A 299 -9.15 -6.29 -23.07
C PHE A 299 -8.45 -6.64 -21.76
N TRP A 300 -8.18 -7.94 -21.60
CA TRP A 300 -7.48 -8.49 -20.46
C TRP A 300 -6.18 -9.11 -20.93
N ALA A 301 -5.16 -9.11 -20.07
CA ALA A 301 -3.92 -9.79 -20.39
C ALA A 301 -3.26 -10.29 -19.12
N MET A 302 -2.55 -11.40 -19.28
CA MET A 302 -1.48 -11.80 -18.40
C MET A 302 -0.24 -11.00 -18.76
N GLU A 303 0.44 -10.43 -17.77
CA GLU A 303 1.67 -9.66 -17.93
C GLU A 303 2.79 -10.27 -17.11
N PHE A 304 4.01 -10.23 -17.65
CA PHE A 304 5.20 -10.62 -16.93
C PHE A 304 6.06 -9.40 -16.61
N TYR A 305 6.46 -9.27 -15.34
CA TYR A 305 7.38 -8.23 -14.90
C TYR A 305 8.59 -8.83 -14.19
N PHE A 306 9.77 -8.31 -14.47
CA PHE A 306 11.02 -8.67 -13.79
C PHE A 306 11.91 -7.45 -13.54
N GLY A 307 12.82 -7.52 -12.57
CA GLY A 307 13.78 -6.46 -12.27
C GLY A 307 13.65 -5.87 -10.86
N SER A 308 14.07 -4.62 -10.70
CA SER A 308 14.02 -3.90 -9.43
C SER A 308 12.84 -2.93 -9.39
N SER A 309 12.52 -2.40 -8.21
CA SER A 309 11.47 -1.37 -8.06
C SER A 309 11.76 -0.07 -8.82
N LYS A 310 13.02 0.19 -9.19
CA LYS A 310 13.45 1.36 -9.99
C LYS A 310 13.63 1.04 -11.47
N HIS A 311 13.88 -0.22 -11.79
CA HIS A 311 14.16 -0.72 -13.14
C HIS A 311 13.35 -1.99 -13.34
N ILE A 312 12.05 -1.81 -13.56
CA ILE A 312 11.14 -2.91 -13.88
C ILE A 312 11.08 -3.07 -15.40
N HIS A 313 11.15 -4.30 -15.85
CA HIS A 313 11.10 -4.72 -17.23
C HIS A 313 9.92 -5.67 -17.42
N SER A 314 9.50 -5.84 -18.67
CA SER A 314 8.43 -6.76 -19.06
C SER A 314 8.72 -7.33 -20.45
N ILE A 315 8.09 -8.46 -20.76
CA ILE A 315 8.18 -9.12 -22.06
C ILE A 315 6.76 -9.26 -22.60
N ALA A 316 6.55 -8.94 -23.87
CA ALA A 316 5.30 -9.24 -24.56
C ALA A 316 5.14 -10.76 -24.65
N MET A 317 4.08 -11.30 -24.05
CA MET A 317 3.78 -12.73 -24.13
C MET A 317 2.79 -12.95 -25.26
N SER A 318 3.29 -13.49 -26.37
CA SER A 318 2.57 -13.77 -27.61
C SER A 318 2.94 -15.15 -28.16
N SER A 319 2.16 -15.65 -29.11
CA SER A 319 2.45 -16.87 -29.88
C SER A 319 3.88 -16.94 -30.45
N ASP A 320 4.47 -15.81 -30.86
CA ASP A 320 5.86 -15.74 -31.35
C ASP A 320 6.89 -16.13 -30.28
N VAL A 321 6.57 -15.87 -29.02
CA VAL A 321 7.41 -16.19 -27.86
C VAL A 321 7.14 -17.62 -27.36
N LEU A 322 5.97 -18.19 -27.65
CA LEU A 322 5.59 -19.52 -27.20
C LEU A 322 6.46 -20.63 -27.80
N GLY A 323 6.68 -20.62 -29.11
CA GLY A 323 7.44 -21.68 -29.80
C GLY A 323 8.81 -21.99 -29.19
N PRO A 324 9.67 -20.97 -28.95
CA PRO A 324 10.97 -21.14 -28.28
C PRO A 324 10.90 -21.65 -26.84
N LEU A 325 9.76 -21.50 -26.15
CA LEU A 325 9.58 -21.95 -24.77
C LEU A 325 9.11 -23.41 -24.69
N LEU A 326 8.54 -23.98 -25.76
CA LEU A 326 8.02 -25.34 -25.70
C LEU A 326 9.18 -26.36 -25.72
N PRO A 327 9.35 -27.20 -24.68
CA PRO A 327 10.30 -28.29 -24.71
C PRO A 327 9.89 -29.34 -25.76
N ALA A 328 10.88 -30.02 -26.35
CA ALA A 328 10.62 -31.09 -27.30
C ALA A 328 10.00 -32.32 -26.61
N GLY A 329 9.00 -32.96 -27.24
CA GLY A 329 8.54 -34.30 -26.88
C GLY A 329 7.67 -34.43 -25.63
N THR A 330 6.91 -33.40 -25.26
CA THR A 330 6.05 -33.42 -24.05
C THR A 330 4.56 -33.49 -24.42
N ASP A 331 4.04 -34.69 -24.72
CA ASP A 331 2.61 -34.90 -25.02
C ASP A 331 1.69 -34.39 -23.90
N GLY A 332 2.11 -34.56 -22.64
CA GLY A 332 1.39 -34.06 -21.48
C GLY A 332 1.29 -32.52 -21.44
N LEU A 333 2.33 -31.81 -21.88
CA LEU A 333 2.30 -30.34 -21.98
C LEU A 333 1.34 -29.90 -23.08
N THR A 334 1.41 -30.55 -24.25
CA THR A 334 0.52 -30.25 -25.38
C THR A 334 -0.94 -30.43 -24.99
N LEU A 335 -1.26 -31.53 -24.31
CA LEU A 335 -2.60 -31.80 -23.80
C LEU A 335 -3.04 -30.74 -22.79
N ALA A 336 -2.19 -30.40 -21.81
CA ALA A 336 -2.49 -29.37 -20.81
C ALA A 336 -2.76 -28.00 -21.47
N LEU A 337 -1.96 -27.60 -22.46
CA LEU A 337 -2.17 -26.34 -23.18
C LEU A 337 -3.45 -26.35 -24.01
N ALA A 338 -3.82 -27.48 -24.61
CA ALA A 338 -5.09 -27.63 -25.32
C ALA A 338 -6.29 -27.51 -24.36
N THR A 339 -6.22 -28.15 -23.18
CA THR A 339 -7.22 -28.00 -22.12
C THR A 339 -7.33 -26.55 -21.68
N ILE A 340 -6.20 -25.88 -21.44
CA ILE A 340 -6.18 -24.47 -21.05
C ILE A 340 -6.86 -23.57 -22.08
N ARG A 341 -6.54 -23.76 -23.37
CA ARG A 341 -7.18 -22.99 -24.45
C ARG A 341 -8.69 -23.24 -24.51
N SER A 342 -9.12 -24.49 -24.34
CA SER A 342 -10.53 -24.87 -24.32
C SER A 342 -11.28 -24.21 -23.15
N ASP A 343 -10.74 -24.31 -21.94
CA ASP A 343 -11.37 -23.76 -20.73
C ASP A 343 -11.51 -22.24 -20.81
N ILE A 344 -10.44 -21.53 -21.22
CA ILE A 344 -10.47 -20.07 -21.38
C ILE A 344 -11.47 -19.66 -22.46
N SER A 345 -11.57 -20.40 -23.57
CA SER A 345 -12.53 -20.11 -24.64
C SER A 345 -13.98 -20.31 -24.20
N ALA A 346 -14.23 -21.16 -23.19
CA ALA A 346 -15.54 -21.35 -22.59
C ALA A 346 -15.91 -20.24 -21.56
N MET A 347 -14.95 -19.42 -21.14
CA MET A 347 -15.19 -18.31 -20.21
C MET A 347 -15.78 -17.09 -20.94
N ASP A 348 -16.77 -16.44 -20.31
CA ASP A 348 -17.34 -15.17 -20.79
C ASP A 348 -16.43 -13.98 -20.43
N ILE A 349 -15.33 -13.83 -21.19
CA ILE A 349 -14.34 -12.77 -21.01
C ILE A 349 -14.91 -11.40 -21.43
N ASP A 350 -15.77 -11.36 -22.44
CA ASP A 350 -16.36 -10.12 -22.96
C ASP A 350 -17.18 -9.39 -21.88
N ARG A 351 -17.91 -10.13 -21.04
CA ARG A 351 -18.68 -9.52 -19.95
C ARG A 351 -17.90 -9.31 -18.67
N MET A 352 -16.68 -9.84 -18.55
CA MET A 352 -15.89 -9.83 -17.31
C MET A 352 -15.66 -8.43 -16.74
N GLN A 353 -15.52 -7.40 -17.60
CA GLN A 353 -15.39 -6.01 -17.15
C GLN A 353 -16.70 -5.46 -16.53
N SER A 354 -17.86 -5.86 -17.07
CA SER A 354 -19.16 -5.47 -16.53
C SER A 354 -19.43 -6.14 -15.18
N VAL A 355 -18.98 -7.39 -15.01
CA VAL A 355 -19.02 -8.14 -13.74
C VAL A 355 -18.13 -7.46 -12.71
N TRP A 356 -16.88 -7.14 -13.08
CA TRP A 356 -15.95 -6.43 -12.21
C TRP A 356 -16.50 -5.07 -11.74
N SER A 357 -17.29 -4.42 -12.59
CA SER A 357 -17.87 -3.11 -12.29
C SER A 357 -19.24 -3.20 -11.57
N ARG A 358 -19.73 -4.42 -11.27
CA ARG A 358 -21.06 -4.69 -10.69
C ARG A 358 -22.21 -4.09 -11.54
N LYS A 359 -22.08 -4.14 -12.86
CA LYS A 359 -23.02 -3.53 -13.83
C LYS A 359 -23.76 -4.52 -14.73
N GLY A 360 -23.30 -5.77 -14.84
CA GLY A 360 -23.98 -6.82 -15.60
C GLY A 360 -24.30 -8.03 -14.72
N PRO A 361 -25.38 -8.78 -15.00
CA PRO A 361 -25.64 -10.07 -14.37
C PRO A 361 -24.79 -11.18 -15.01
N GLY A 362 -24.33 -12.15 -14.21
CA GLY A 362 -23.65 -13.36 -14.71
C GLY A 362 -22.30 -13.10 -15.39
N GLY A 363 -21.70 -14.15 -15.97
CA GLY A 363 -20.40 -14.08 -16.65
C GLY A 363 -19.20 -14.43 -15.77
N THR A 364 -18.01 -14.44 -16.36
CA THR A 364 -16.77 -14.81 -15.64
C THR A 364 -16.39 -13.73 -14.64
N TRP A 365 -16.26 -14.10 -13.37
CA TRP A 365 -15.70 -13.21 -12.35
C TRP A 365 -14.17 -13.13 -12.55
N PRO A 366 -13.54 -11.94 -12.61
CA PRO A 366 -12.10 -11.81 -12.89
C PRO A 366 -11.19 -12.61 -11.96
N PHE A 367 -11.61 -12.76 -10.70
CA PHE A 367 -10.89 -13.53 -9.71
C PHE A 367 -11.01 -15.05 -9.90
N ALA A 368 -12.04 -15.54 -10.60
CA ALA A 368 -12.13 -16.93 -11.02
C ALA A 368 -11.11 -17.23 -12.13
N LEU A 369 -10.96 -16.33 -13.12
CA LEU A 369 -9.88 -16.42 -14.10
C LEU A 369 -8.50 -16.35 -13.43
N LEU A 370 -8.31 -15.44 -12.47
CA LEU A 370 -7.04 -15.34 -11.72
C LEU A 370 -6.69 -16.65 -10.99
N ASP A 371 -7.66 -17.31 -10.36
CA ASP A 371 -7.45 -18.58 -9.66
C ASP A 371 -7.16 -19.70 -10.65
N TYR A 372 -7.94 -19.78 -11.73
CA TYR A 372 -7.69 -20.73 -12.81
C TYR A 372 -6.27 -20.61 -13.37
N LEU A 373 -5.81 -19.39 -13.67
CA LEU A 373 -4.43 -19.14 -14.14
C LEU A 373 -3.39 -19.54 -13.09
N SER A 374 -3.71 -19.40 -11.81
CA SER A 374 -2.82 -19.83 -10.72
C SER A 374 -2.64 -21.35 -10.72
N ASP A 375 -3.74 -22.09 -10.84
CA ASP A 375 -3.75 -23.56 -10.82
C ASP A 375 -3.15 -24.15 -12.09
N ALA A 376 -3.47 -23.58 -13.25
CA ALA A 376 -2.87 -23.93 -14.53
C ALA A 376 -1.35 -23.71 -14.52
N ALA A 377 -0.87 -22.62 -13.89
CA ALA A 377 0.56 -22.37 -13.76
C ALA A 377 1.29 -23.40 -12.90
N GLU A 378 0.68 -23.89 -11.81
CA GLU A 378 1.27 -24.98 -11.00
C GLU A 378 1.30 -26.29 -11.81
N THR A 379 0.24 -26.61 -12.54
CA THR A 379 0.22 -27.80 -13.42
C THR A 379 1.31 -27.74 -14.49
N LEU A 380 1.47 -26.60 -15.15
CA LEU A 380 2.55 -26.40 -16.13
C LEU A 380 3.93 -26.39 -15.47
N HIS A 381 4.05 -25.88 -14.24
CA HIS A 381 5.29 -25.95 -13.48
C HIS A 381 5.69 -27.40 -13.20
N ASP A 382 4.76 -28.26 -12.79
CA ASP A 382 5.04 -29.68 -12.54
C ASP A 382 5.49 -30.40 -13.83
N LEU A 383 4.77 -30.16 -14.94
CA LEU A 383 5.10 -30.76 -16.24
C LEU A 383 6.45 -30.28 -16.79
N THR A 384 6.80 -29.01 -16.59
CA THR A 384 8.09 -28.45 -17.05
C THR A 384 9.24 -28.79 -16.11
N SER A 385 8.97 -29.07 -14.82
CA SER A 385 9.99 -29.48 -13.85
C SER A 385 10.54 -30.88 -14.14
N ALA A 386 9.83 -31.70 -14.92
CA ALA A 386 10.32 -32.98 -15.42
C ALA A 386 11.38 -32.86 -16.54
N THR A 387 11.62 -31.65 -17.06
CA THR A 387 12.65 -31.41 -18.09
C THR A 387 14.05 -31.26 -17.47
N PRO A 388 15.13 -31.66 -18.18
CA PRO A 388 16.50 -31.52 -17.68
C PRO A 388 16.84 -30.13 -17.15
N ASP A 389 17.62 -30.10 -16.06
CA ASP A 389 18.10 -28.89 -15.41
C ASP A 389 18.77 -27.94 -16.43
N GLY A 390 18.37 -26.67 -16.40
CA GLY A 390 18.94 -25.61 -17.25
C GLY A 390 18.20 -25.33 -18.56
N LEU A 391 17.32 -26.22 -19.06
CA LEU A 391 16.54 -25.95 -20.27
C LEU A 391 15.57 -24.78 -20.10
N SER A 392 14.89 -24.71 -18.95
CA SER A 392 13.99 -23.60 -18.61
C SER A 392 14.74 -22.28 -18.55
N LEU A 393 15.95 -22.26 -17.99
CA LEU A 393 16.76 -21.04 -17.95
C LEU A 393 17.20 -20.62 -19.35
N LYS A 394 17.69 -21.56 -20.16
CA LYS A 394 18.11 -21.29 -21.53
C LYS A 394 16.97 -20.70 -22.36
N ALA A 395 15.77 -21.29 -22.27
CA ALA A 395 14.60 -20.77 -22.97
C ALA A 395 14.25 -19.33 -22.54
N ILE A 396 14.32 -19.03 -21.23
CA ILE A 396 14.13 -17.66 -20.72
C ILE A 396 15.21 -16.71 -21.25
N GLU A 397 16.48 -17.10 -21.20
CA GLU A 397 17.60 -16.28 -21.67
C GLU A 397 17.51 -16.03 -23.19
N ASP A 398 17.10 -17.02 -23.99
CA ASP A 398 16.87 -16.87 -25.43
C ASP A 398 15.76 -15.86 -25.73
N VAL A 399 14.63 -15.94 -25.02
CA VAL A 399 13.53 -14.95 -25.14
C VAL A 399 14.01 -13.55 -24.74
N LEU A 400 14.75 -13.43 -23.63
CA LEU A 400 15.30 -12.15 -23.18
C LEU A 400 16.32 -11.58 -24.17
N CYS A 401 17.18 -12.42 -24.76
CA CYS A 401 18.15 -12.00 -25.76
C CYS A 401 17.46 -11.48 -27.03
N ARG A 402 16.40 -12.15 -27.49
CA ARG A 402 15.60 -11.67 -28.63
C ARG A 402 14.92 -10.34 -28.35
N GLN A 403 14.35 -10.17 -27.16
CA GLN A 403 13.61 -8.96 -26.81
C GLN A 403 14.50 -7.74 -26.52
N PHE A 404 15.63 -7.96 -25.83
CA PHE A 404 16.48 -6.87 -25.31
C PHE A 404 17.80 -6.71 -26.07
N GLY A 405 18.19 -7.66 -26.93
CA GLY A 405 19.39 -7.61 -27.75
C GLY A 405 20.65 -7.26 -26.93
N SER A 406 21.37 -6.25 -27.39
CA SER A 406 22.62 -5.78 -26.76
C SER A 406 22.45 -5.21 -25.35
N THR A 407 21.21 -4.93 -24.92
CA THR A 407 20.92 -4.43 -23.57
C THR A 407 20.70 -5.53 -22.53
N PHE A 408 20.57 -6.80 -22.95
CA PHE A 408 20.33 -7.94 -22.06
C PHE A 408 21.35 -8.03 -20.91
N GLY A 409 22.64 -7.91 -21.21
CA GLY A 409 23.72 -7.97 -20.21
C GLY A 409 23.71 -6.82 -19.19
N LYS A 410 22.90 -5.78 -19.40
CA LYS A 410 22.74 -4.63 -18.49
C LYS A 410 21.46 -4.71 -17.66
N LEU A 411 20.63 -5.73 -17.85
CA LEU A 411 19.37 -5.87 -17.13
C LEU A 411 19.60 -6.19 -15.66
N VAL A 412 18.82 -5.54 -14.80
CA VAL A 412 18.83 -5.79 -13.36
C VAL A 412 17.82 -6.90 -13.05
N GLY A 413 18.13 -7.77 -12.09
CA GLY A 413 17.19 -8.77 -11.56
C GLY A 413 17.21 -10.15 -12.24
N ILE A 414 18.12 -10.37 -13.19
CA ILE A 414 18.30 -11.66 -13.88
C ILE A 414 18.57 -12.82 -12.91
N GLU A 415 19.35 -12.58 -11.85
CA GLU A 415 19.64 -13.60 -10.84
C GLU A 415 18.39 -14.16 -10.15
N LYS A 416 17.35 -13.33 -10.04
CA LYS A 416 16.08 -13.79 -9.48
C LYS A 416 15.27 -14.61 -10.49
N LEU A 417 15.41 -14.34 -11.79
CA LEU A 417 14.86 -15.20 -12.84
C LEU A 417 15.53 -16.57 -12.82
N ARG A 418 16.87 -16.60 -12.76
CA ARG A 418 17.67 -17.84 -12.67
C ARG A 418 17.21 -18.74 -11.52
N ARG A 419 17.11 -18.18 -10.31
CA ARG A 419 16.66 -18.93 -9.12
C ARG A 419 15.22 -19.44 -9.20
N ASN A 420 14.39 -18.90 -10.09
CA ASN A 420 12.99 -19.30 -10.23
C ASN A 420 12.68 -19.74 -11.67
N ALA A 421 13.69 -20.23 -12.41
CA ALA A 421 13.62 -20.41 -13.85
C ALA A 421 12.45 -21.31 -14.27
N GLN A 422 12.26 -22.46 -13.62
CA GLN A 422 11.15 -23.37 -13.94
C GLN A 422 9.77 -22.70 -13.80
N ARG A 423 9.56 -21.95 -12.71
CA ARG A 423 8.28 -21.28 -12.42
C ARG A 423 8.05 -20.07 -13.32
N VAL A 424 9.10 -19.33 -13.65
CA VAL A 424 9.05 -18.27 -14.67
C VAL A 424 8.75 -18.86 -16.05
N HIS A 425 9.36 -19.99 -16.38
CA HIS A 425 9.18 -20.66 -17.66
C HIS A 425 7.73 -21.12 -17.85
N ALA A 426 7.16 -21.80 -16.86
CA ALA A 426 5.74 -22.18 -16.85
C ALA A 426 4.82 -20.96 -17.00
N GLY A 427 5.13 -19.85 -16.31
CA GLY A 427 4.37 -18.61 -16.43
C GLY A 427 4.45 -17.97 -17.82
N LEU A 428 5.62 -18.00 -18.47
CA LEU A 428 5.79 -17.47 -19.83
C LEU A 428 5.03 -18.33 -20.86
N ILE A 429 5.07 -19.66 -20.73
CA ILE A 429 4.29 -20.58 -21.56
C ILE A 429 2.80 -20.30 -21.40
N LEU A 430 2.32 -20.23 -20.14
CA LEU A 430 0.92 -19.95 -19.83
C LEU A 430 0.49 -18.60 -20.42
N GLY A 431 1.21 -17.53 -20.09
CA GLY A 431 0.89 -16.17 -20.52
C GLY A 431 0.86 -16.04 -22.04
N SER A 432 1.81 -16.65 -22.74
CA SER A 432 1.86 -16.64 -24.21
C SER A 432 0.74 -17.46 -24.85
N THR A 433 0.24 -18.49 -24.15
CA THR A 433 -0.89 -19.32 -24.58
C THR A 433 -2.23 -18.62 -24.40
N VAL A 434 -2.45 -17.98 -23.24
CA VAL A 434 -3.75 -17.36 -22.91
C VAL A 434 -3.90 -15.98 -23.52
N ASN A 435 -2.82 -15.21 -23.69
CA ASN A 435 -2.92 -13.86 -24.26
C ASN A 435 -3.43 -13.86 -25.71
N ASP A 436 -3.14 -14.90 -26.50
CA ASP A 436 -3.72 -15.06 -27.84
C ASP A 436 -5.27 -15.11 -27.81
N LEU A 437 -5.87 -15.51 -26.68
CA LEU A 437 -7.31 -15.61 -26.48
C LEU A 437 -7.90 -14.37 -25.78
N LEU A 438 -7.13 -13.74 -24.88
CA LEU A 438 -7.59 -12.61 -24.06
C LEU A 438 -7.38 -11.25 -24.75
N VAL A 439 -6.42 -11.16 -25.67
CA VAL A 439 -6.04 -9.91 -26.35
C VAL A 439 -6.58 -9.93 -27.79
N PRO A 440 -7.38 -8.93 -28.20
CA PRO A 440 -7.86 -8.81 -29.57
C PRO A 440 -6.71 -8.68 -30.58
N SER A 441 -6.84 -9.28 -31.78
CA SER A 441 -5.83 -9.28 -32.85
C SER A 441 -5.40 -7.89 -33.36
N ILE A 442 -6.04 -6.80 -32.92
CA ILE A 442 -5.81 -5.40 -33.37
C ILE A 442 -4.87 -4.63 -32.41
N ALA A 443 -4.40 -5.23 -31.32
CA ALA A 443 -3.54 -4.58 -30.33
C ALA A 443 -1.98 -4.61 -30.52
N PRO A 444 -1.36 -4.83 -31.70
CA PRO A 444 0.12 -4.91 -31.76
C PRO A 444 0.88 -3.61 -31.48
N MET A 445 0.28 -2.43 -31.69
CA MET A 445 1.07 -1.18 -31.79
C MET A 445 1.36 -0.44 -30.46
N GLU A 446 0.71 -0.77 -29.35
CA GLU A 446 0.78 0.05 -28.11
C GLU A 446 1.28 -0.66 -26.84
N GLN A 447 1.73 -1.92 -26.92
CA GLN A 447 2.34 -2.61 -25.77
C GLN A 447 3.57 -1.85 -25.22
N ASN A 448 4.31 -1.11 -26.07
CA ASN A 448 5.46 -0.31 -25.66
C ASN A 448 5.10 1.05 -25.01
N GLN A 449 3.92 1.61 -25.29
CA GLN A 449 3.47 2.88 -24.67
C GLN A 449 2.71 2.62 -23.36
N ALA A 450 1.95 1.51 -23.27
CA ALA A 450 1.22 1.11 -22.07
C ALA A 450 2.11 0.56 -20.94
N GLN A 451 3.37 0.19 -21.23
CA GLN A 451 4.39 -0.15 -20.23
C GLN A 451 5.01 1.09 -19.54
N ARG A 452 4.80 2.30 -20.08
CA ARG A 452 5.39 3.55 -19.57
C ARG A 452 4.46 4.41 -18.71
N ALA A 453 3.17 4.04 -18.59
CA ALA A 453 2.17 4.70 -17.75
C ALA A 453 1.76 3.80 -16.58
#